data_AF-X1LK32-F1
#
_entry.id   AF-X1LK32-F1
#
_cell.length_a   1.000
_cell.length_b   1.000
_cell.length_c   1.000
_cell.angle_alpha   90.00
_cell.angle_beta   90.00
_cell.angle_gamma   90.00
#
_symmetry.space_group_name_H-M   'P 1'
#
loop_
_entity.id
_entity.type
_entity.pdbx_description
1 polymer ?
#
loop_
_entity_poly.entity_id
_entity_poly.type
_entity_poly.pdbx_seq_one_letter_code
_entity_poly.pdbx_strand_id
1 'polypeptide(L)' 'MNLELRLSVEDSPNSAGCVIDAIRCCKLAIDRGIGGVLSSISAYTMKHPPQQFADGKARDMVEEFLQGKRER' A
#
# COMPACT_ATOMS: atom_id res chain seq x y z
N MET A 1 -4.15 -20.67 -26.97
CA MET A 1 -3.01 -20.92 -26.07
C MET A 1 -3.58 -21.05 -24.67
N ASN A 2 -3.34 -22.17 -23.99
CA ASN A 2 -3.91 -22.45 -22.66
C ASN A 2 -2.78 -22.52 -21.63
N LEU A 3 -3.03 -22.02 -20.42
CA LEU A 3 -2.09 -22.03 -19.29
C LEU A 3 -2.84 -22.51 -18.04
N GLU A 4 -2.27 -23.47 -17.32
CA GLU A 4 -2.78 -23.96 -16.03
C GLU A 4 -1.69 -23.83 -14.97
N LEU A 5 -2.04 -23.25 -13.82
CA LEU A 5 -1.13 -22.98 -12.71
C LEU A 5 -1.83 -23.30 -11.38
N ARG A 6 -1.07 -23.81 -10.41
CA ARG A 6 -1.53 -24.05 -9.04
C ARG A 6 -0.56 -23.41 -8.05
N LEU A 7 -1.11 -22.63 -7.12
CA LEU A 7 -0.38 -22.01 -6.01
C LEU A 7 -1.11 -22.34 -4.70
N SER A 8 -0.38 -22.73 -3.66
CA SER A 8 -0.89 -22.98 -2.32
C SER A 8 -0.19 -22.03 -1.36
N VAL A 9 -0.96 -21.20 -0.65
CA VAL A 9 -0.45 -20.20 0.29
C VAL A 9 -1.39 -20.09 1.48
N GLU A 10 -0.86 -19.54 2.57
CA GLU A 10 -1.65 -19.15 3.74
C GLU A 10 -2.24 -17.75 3.50
N ASP A 11 -3.57 -17.63 3.48
CA ASP A 11 -4.24 -16.37 3.10
C ASP A 11 -3.98 -15.23 4.10
N SER A 12 -4.12 -15.50 5.40
CA SER A 12 -3.94 -14.47 6.44
C SER A 12 -2.51 -13.93 6.49
N PRO A 13 -1.45 -14.78 6.53
CA PRO A 13 -0.07 -14.31 6.47
C PRO A 13 0.28 -13.58 5.17
N ASN A 14 -0.33 -13.97 4.05
CA ASN A 14 -0.08 -13.34 2.75
C ASN A 14 -0.47 -11.85 2.73
N SER A 15 -1.44 -11.44 3.55
CA SER A 15 -1.84 -10.03 3.69
C SER A 15 -1.26 -9.33 4.92
N ALA A 16 -0.75 -10.08 5.90
CA ALA A 16 -0.27 -9.50 7.16
C ALA A 16 0.86 -8.47 6.96
N GLY A 17 1.80 -8.75 6.05
CA GLY A 17 2.88 -7.81 5.71
C GLY A 17 2.36 -6.47 5.16
N CYS A 18 1.42 -6.54 4.20
CA CYS A 18 0.77 -5.37 3.63
C CYS A 18 0.06 -4.53 4.68
N VAL A 19 -0.65 -5.19 5.61
CA VAL A 19 -1.39 -4.51 6.69
C VAL A 19 -0.45 -3.86 7.70
N ILE A 20 0.69 -4.50 8.04
CA ILE A 20 1.70 -3.89 8.92
C ILE A 20 2.20 -2.56 8.35
N ASP A 21 2.53 -2.52 7.06
CA ASP A 21 3.01 -1.29 6.42
C ASP A 21 1.92 -0.23 6.30
N ALA A 22 0.68 -0.63 6.00
CA ALA A 22 -0.48 0.27 6.01
C ALA A 22 -0.68 0.95 7.38
N ILE A 23 -0.66 0.16 8.47
CA ILE A 23 -0.84 0.68 9.82
C ILE A 23 0.29 1.64 10.20
N ARG A 24 1.54 1.33 9.84
CA ARG A 24 2.69 2.19 10.11
C ARG A 24 2.61 3.51 9.36
N CYS A 25 2.15 3.50 8.11
CA CYS A 25 1.90 4.73 7.34
C CYS A 25 0.77 5.56 7.96
N CYS A 26 -0.31 4.93 8.44
CA CYS A 26 -1.36 5.62 9.19
C CYS A 26 -0.82 6.28 10.46
N LYS A 27 0.04 5.59 11.22
CA LYS A 27 0.66 6.17 12.42
C LYS A 27 1.55 7.37 12.07
N LEU A 28 2.35 7.27 11.00
CA LEU A 28 3.17 8.37 10.52
C LEU A 28 2.33 9.58 10.07
N ALA A 29 1.19 9.34 9.41
CA ALA A 29 0.24 10.39 9.04
C ALA A 29 -0.33 11.10 10.27
N ILE A 30 -0.73 10.35 11.31
CA ILE A 30 -1.18 10.90 12.59
C ILE A 30 -0.09 11.79 13.21
N ASP A 31 1.15 11.32 13.22
CA ASP A 31 2.29 12.08 13.78
C ASP A 31 2.58 13.37 13.01
N ARG A 32 2.20 13.44 11.74
CA ARG A 32 2.31 14.63 10.88
C ARG A 32 1.04 15.48 10.84
N GLY A 33 -0.01 15.11 11.59
CA GLY A 33 -1.30 15.80 11.56
C GLY A 33 -2.05 15.67 10.22
N ILE A 34 -1.77 14.62 9.44
CA ILE A 34 -2.37 14.38 8.13
C ILE A 34 -3.57 13.46 8.31
N GLY A 35 -4.74 13.94 7.88
CA GLY A 35 -6.00 13.19 7.90
C GLY A 35 -6.54 12.89 6.50
N GLY A 36 -7.55 12.02 6.44
CA GLY A 36 -8.16 11.59 5.18
C GLY A 36 -7.44 10.42 4.54
N VAL A 37 -7.68 10.21 3.24
CA VAL A 37 -7.12 9.06 2.50
C VAL A 37 -5.62 9.25 2.26
N LEU A 38 -4.83 8.23 2.61
CA LEU A 38 -3.42 8.12 2.25
C LEU A 38 -3.27 7.43 0.90
N SER A 39 -3.27 8.21 -0.18
CA SER A 39 -3.30 7.73 -1.56
C SER A 39 -2.11 6.81 -1.90
N SER A 40 -0.92 7.12 -1.39
CA SER A 40 0.31 6.36 -1.59
C SER A 40 0.19 4.92 -1.11
N ILE A 41 0.00 4.71 0.19
CA ILE A 41 -0.07 3.38 0.77
C ILE A 41 -1.34 2.63 0.35
N SER A 42 -2.46 3.36 0.14
CA SER A 42 -3.69 2.76 -0.37
C SER A 42 -3.48 2.16 -1.75
N ALA A 43 -2.84 2.91 -2.67
CA ALA A 43 -2.54 2.44 -4.02
C ALA A 43 -1.56 1.25 -4.03
N TYR A 44 -0.72 1.12 -3.01
CA TYR A 44 0.30 0.07 -2.97
C TYR A 44 -0.20 -1.24 -2.33
N THR A 45 -1.09 -1.17 -1.33
CA THR A 45 -1.48 -2.35 -0.53
C THR A 45 -2.93 -2.78 -0.71
N MET A 46 -3.79 -1.97 -1.34
CA MET A 46 -5.22 -2.26 -1.47
C MET A 46 -5.56 -2.69 -2.89
N LYS A 47 -6.44 -3.69 -3.03
CA LYS A 47 -6.93 -4.15 -4.35
C LYS A 47 -7.80 -3.10 -5.06
N HIS A 48 -8.48 -2.25 -4.30
CA HIS A 48 -9.38 -1.21 -4.81
C HIS A 48 -9.08 0.13 -4.11
N PRO A 49 -7.95 0.77 -4.43
CA PRO A 49 -7.64 2.08 -3.90
C PRO A 49 -8.60 3.14 -4.47
N PRO A 50 -8.82 4.26 -3.75
CA PRO A 50 -9.60 5.39 -4.27
C PRO A 50 -9.02 5.99 -5.56
N GLN A 51 -7.71 5.87 -5.76
CA GLN A 51 -7.02 6.26 -6.99
C GLN A 51 -6.08 5.13 -7.41
N GLN A 52 -6.22 4.68 -8.66
CA GLN A 52 -5.44 3.59 -9.23
C GLN A 52 -4.11 4.10 -9.77
N PHE A 53 -3.04 3.36 -9.50
CA PHE A 53 -1.69 3.61 -10.01
C PHE A 53 -1.05 2.28 -10.41
N ALA A 54 -0.05 2.33 -11.29
CA ALA A 54 0.79 1.15 -11.51
C ALA A 54 1.59 0.84 -10.24
N ASP A 55 1.76 -0.44 -9.90
CA ASP A 55 2.39 -0.90 -8.66
C ASP A 55 3.76 -0.26 -8.39
N GLY A 56 4.61 -0.17 -9.42
CA GLY A 56 5.92 0.48 -9.31
C GLY A 56 5.81 1.96 -8.94
N LYS A 57 4.84 2.67 -9.51
CA LYS A 57 4.58 4.07 -9.16
C LYS A 57 4.01 4.21 -7.75
N ALA A 58 3.09 3.33 -7.37
CA ALA A 58 2.54 3.30 -6.01
C ALA A 58 3.63 3.07 -4.96
N ARG A 59 4.61 2.19 -5.25
CA ARG A 59 5.79 1.99 -4.42
C ARG A 59 6.60 3.28 -4.26
N ASP A 60 6.93 3.96 -5.36
CA ASP A 60 7.68 5.22 -5.31
C ASP A 60 6.94 6.29 -4.49
N MET A 61 5.61 6.34 -4.60
CA MET A 61 4.78 7.24 -3.81
C MET A 61 4.87 6.93 -2.30
N VAL A 62 4.90 5.66 -1.91
CA VAL A 62 5.11 5.28 -0.51
C VAL A 62 6.48 5.74 -0.04
N GLU A 63 7.55 5.54 -0.83
CA GLU A 63 8.89 6.02 -0.48
C GLU A 63 8.95 7.55 -0.33
N GLU A 64 8.32 8.30 -1.24
CA GLU A 64 8.17 9.76 -1.14
C GLU A 64 7.43 10.17 0.15
N PHE A 65 6.36 9.45 0.50
CA PHE A 65 5.59 9.69 1.72
C PHE A 65 6.46 9.43 2.95
N LEU A 66 7.19 8.31 3.02
CA LEU A 66 8.09 8.00 4.13
C LEU A 66 9.17 9.07 4.31
N GLN A 67 9.75 9.57 3.21
CA GLN A 67 10.77 10.64 3.20
C GLN A 67 10.19 12.04 3.48
N GLY A 68 8.87 12.19 3.61
CA GLY A 68 8.22 13.49 3.83
C GLY A 68 8.20 14.40 2.60
N LYS A 69 8.48 13.85 1.41
CA LYS A 69 8.44 14.58 0.12
C LYS A 69 7.03 14.62 -0.48
N ARG A 70 6.11 13.82 0.08
CA ARG A 70 4.71 13.70 -0.32
C ARG A 70 3.83 13.74 0.93
N GLU A 71 2.69 14.43 0.81
CA GLU A 71 1.71 14.53 1.88
C GLU A 71 0.88 13.24 2.04
N ARG A 72 0.40 12.65 0.93
CA ARG A 72 -0.53 11.51 0.94
C ARG A 72 -0.26 10.49 -0.14
#